data_AF-A0A7V9DG63-F1
#
_entry.id   AF-A0A7V9DG63-F1
#
_cell.length_a   1.000
_cell.length_b   1.000
_cell.length_c   1.000
_cell.angle_alpha   90.00
_cell.angle_beta   90.00
_cell.angle_gamma   90.00
#
_symmetry.space_group_name_H-M   'P 1'
#
loop_
_entity.id
_entity.type
_entity.pdbx_description
1 polymer ?
#
loop_
_entity_poly.entity_id
_entity_poly.type
_entity_poly.pdbx_seq_one_letter_code
_entity_poly.pdbx_strand_id
1 'polypeptide(L)' 'MLGVPPRWVAAGAREGRIPCVRLGRYVRFDRGDVLAWLERCKHPGRATTLRRPPSGGV' A
#
# COMPACT_ATOMS: atom_id res chain seq x y z
N MET A 1 -1.16 -4.90 7.42
CA MET A 1 -0.15 -3.86 7.73
C MET A 1 0.61 -3.56 6.44
N LEU A 2 1.05 -2.32 6.18
CA LEU A 2 1.43 -1.84 4.84
C LEU A 2 2.69 -2.47 4.20
N GLY A 3 3.49 -3.25 4.93
CA GLY A 3 4.71 -3.88 4.39
C GLY A 3 5.85 -2.90 4.07
N VAL A 4 5.76 -1.65 4.52
CA VAL A 4 6.75 -0.58 4.30
C VAL A 4 7.33 -0.09 5.64
N PRO A 5 8.52 0.54 5.65
CA PRO A 5 9.13 1.05 6.87
C PRO A 5 8.26 2.09 7.58
N PRO A 6 8.21 2.11 8.93
CA PRO A 6 7.44 3.09 9.70
C PRO A 6 7.78 4.54 9.38
N ARG A 7 9.06 4.84 9.11
CA ARG A 7 9.51 6.19 8.69
C ARG A 7 8.82 6.67 7.42
N TRP A 8 8.56 5.76 6.47
CA TRP A 8 7.91 6.08 5.20
C TRP A 8 6.44 6.40 5.44
N VAL A 9 5.78 5.63 6.32
CA VAL A 9 4.38 5.89 6.72
C VAL A 9 4.27 7.25 7.42
N ALA A 10 5.18 7.54 8.36
CA ALA A 10 5.20 8.81 9.08
C ALA A 10 5.45 10.01 8.16
N ALA A 11 6.38 9.89 7.19
CA ALA A 11 6.59 10.91 6.18
C ALA A 11 5.35 11.11 5.30
N GLY A 12 4.75 10.03 4.80
CA GLY A 12 3.52 10.08 4.01
C GLY A 12 2.34 10.71 4.76
N ALA A 13 2.22 10.47 6.07
CA ALA A 13 1.22 11.12 6.92
C ALA A 13 1.51 12.62 7.11
N ARG A 14 2.77 13.01 7.30
CA ARG A 14 3.18 14.43 7.40
C ARG A 14 2.91 15.20 6.12
N GLU A 15 3.07 14.55 4.97
CA GLU A 15 2.85 15.12 3.64
C GLU A 15 1.38 15.02 3.18
N GLY A 16 0.48 14.44 3.99
CA GLY A 16 -0.93 14.28 3.64
C GLY A 16 -1.21 13.26 2.54
N ARG A 17 -0.24 12.40 2.20
CA ARG A 17 -0.38 11.35 1.18
C ARG A 17 -1.11 10.11 1.68
N ILE A 18 -1.03 9.82 2.98
CA ILE A 18 -1.67 8.66 3.63
C ILE A 18 -2.78 9.18 4.54
N PRO A 19 -3.99 8.61 4.49
CA PRO A 19 -5.07 9.01 5.39
C PRO A 19 -4.67 8.72 6.85
N CYS A 20 -4.82 9.73 7.71
CA CYS A 20 -4.54 9.60 9.12
C CYS A 20 -5.38 10.58 9.95
N VAL A 21 -5.60 10.23 11.21
CA VAL A 21 -6.26 11.07 12.20
C VAL A 21 -5.19 11.68 13.10
N ARG A 22 -5.10 13.02 13.11
CA ARG A 22 -4.17 13.74 13.97
C ARG A 22 -4.82 14.01 15.33
N LEU A 23 -4.20 13.49 16.38
CA LEU A 23 -4.61 13.68 17.78
C LEU A 23 -3.50 14.44 18.51
N GLY A 24 -3.44 15.76 18.27
CA GLY A 24 -2.34 16.60 18.74
C GLY A 24 -0.99 16.13 18.19
N ARG A 25 -0.08 15.69 19.09
CA ARG A 25 1.24 15.14 18.71
C ARG A 25 1.20 13.74 18.10
N TYR A 26 0.09 13.03 18.28
CA TYR A 26 -0.04 11.65 17.84
C TYR A 26 -0.71 11.56 16.47
N VAL A 27 -0.36 10.52 15.74
CA VAL A 27 -1.00 10.15 14.47
C VAL A 27 -1.58 8.76 14.65
N ARG A 28 -2.86 8.60 14.32
CA ARG A 28 -3.52 7.30 14.26
C ARG A 28 -3.92 6.99 12.82
N PHE A 29 -3.97 5.70 12.54
CA PHE A 29 -4.39 5.16 11.26
C PHE A 29 -5.63 4.32 11.52
N ASP A 30 -6.75 4.71 10.91
CA ASP A 30 -7.87 3.81 10.81
C ASP A 30 -7.57 2.72 9.77
N ARG A 31 -7.91 1.48 10.09
CA ARG A 31 -7.59 0.35 9.21
C ARG A 31 -8.43 0.40 7.93
N GLY A 32 -9.70 0.79 8.02
CA GLY A 32 -10.61 0.90 6.88
C GLY A 32 -10.15 1.97 5.91
N ASP A 33 -9.80 3.15 6.41
CA ASP A 33 -9.31 4.26 5.58
C ASP A 33 -8.02 3.91 4.82
N VAL A 34 -7.07 3.27 5.51
CA VAL A 34 -5.81 2.83 4.89
C VAL A 34 -6.06 1.78 3.83
N LEU A 35 -6.97 0.82 4.06
CA LEU A 35 -7.34 -0.17 3.04
C LEU A 35 -8.02 0.48 1.83
N ALA A 36 -8.98 1.38 2.05
CA ALA A 36 -9.64 2.11 0.96
C ALA A 36 -8.66 2.97 0.16
N TRP A 37 -7.68 3.58 0.83
CA TRP A 37 -6.59 4.31 0.17
C TRP A 37 -5.69 3.39 -0.65
N LEU A 38 -5.32 2.21 -0.14
CA LEU A 38 -4.55 1.23 -0.91
C LEU A 38 -5.28 0.84 -2.19
N GLU A 39 -6.58 0.56 -2.11
CA GLU A 39 -7.39 0.25 -3.30
C GLU A 39 -7.37 1.39 -4.33
N ARG A 40 -7.46 2.66 -3.89
CA ARG A 40 -7.35 3.83 -4.79
C ARG A 40 -5.95 3.98 -5.39
N CYS A 41 -4.91 3.61 -4.65
CA CYS A 41 -3.53 3.69 -5.13
C CYS A 41 -3.18 2.57 -6.12
N LYS A 42 -3.89 1.43 -6.10
CA LYS A 42 -3.69 0.35 -7.06
C LYS A 42 -3.90 0.90 -8.46
N HIS A 43 -2.81 0.95 -9.20
CA HIS A 43 -2.90 1.06 -10.65
C HIS A 43 -2.93 -0.35 -11.22
N PRO A 44 -3.71 -0.61 -12.28
CA PRO A 44 -3.64 -1.87 -12.99
C PRO A 44 -2.18 -2.08 -13.40
N GLY A 45 -1.55 -3.10 -12.81
CA GLY A 45 -0.22 -3.50 -13.22
C GLY A 45 -0.27 -3.87 -14.70
N ARG A 46 0.79 -3.56 -15.44
CA ARG A 46 0.93 -4.14 -16.77
C ARG A 46 0.92 -5.65 -16.58
N ALA A 47 0.09 -6.35 -17.35
CA ALA A 47 0.09 -7.81 -17.34
C ALA A 47 1.49 -8.28 -17.73
N THR A 48 2.33 -8.57 -16.73
CA THR A 48 3.55 -9.32 -16.95
C THR A 48 3.05 -10.69 -17.32
N THR A 49 3.26 -11.08 -18.57
CA THR A 49 3.16 -12.48 -18.96
C THR A 49 4.12 -13.24 -18.04
N LEU A 50 3.60 -13.78 -16.94
CA LEU A 50 4.31 -14.79 -16.16
C LEU A 50 4.61 -15.86 -17.20
N ARG A 51 5.88 -15.99 -17.59
CA ARG A 51 6.29 -17.04 -18.51
C ARG A 51 5.70 -18.32 -17.95
N ARG A 52 4.78 -18.93 -18.71
CA ARG A 52 4.28 -20.27 -18.38
C ARG A 52 5.53 -21.14 -18.21
N PRO A 53 5.74 -21.79 -17.05
CA PRO A 53 6.84 -22.75 -16.94
C PRO A 53 6.66 -23.78 -18.07
N PRO A 54 7.73 -24.20 -18.74
CA PRO A 54 7.62 -25.18 -19.82
C PRO A 54 6.90 -26.41 -19.28
N SER A 55 5.72 -26.69 -19.80
CA SER A 55 5.03 -27.96 -19.61
C SER A 55 5.78 -29.02 -20.43
N GLY A 56 6.90 -29.51 -19.91
CA GLY A 56 7.42 -30.83 -20.30
C GLY A 56 6.82 -31.83 -19.33
N GLY A 57 6.08 -32.88 -19.71
CA GLY A 57 5.98 -33.53 -21.02
C GLY A 57 6.82 -34.81 -21.00
N VAL A 58 6.16 -35.90 -20.61
CA VAL A 58 6.53 -37.35 -20.58
C VAL A 58 7.67 -37.80 -19.67
#